data_AF-A0A6I0FAU2-F1
#
_entry.id   AF-A0A6I0FAU2-F1
#
_cell.length_a   1.000
_cell.length_b   1.000
_cell.length_c   1.000
_cell.angle_alpha   90.00
_cell.angle_beta   90.00
_cell.angle_gamma   90.00
#
_symmetry.space_group_name_H-M   'P 1'
#
loop_
_entity.id
_entity.type
_entity.pdbx_description
1 polymer ?
#
loop_
_entity_poly.entity_id
_entity_poly.type
_entity_poly.pdbx_seq_one_letter_code
_entity_poly.pdbx_strand_id
1 'polypeptide(L)' 'MKIQGLSKLTEEQKRHMFNVHKNHVACNGYERKMNMKIVKVWIDKNNTICVRLANGEWYHYYSNGTWG' A
#
# COMPACT_ATOMS: atom_id res chain seq x y z
N MET A 1 -8.35 12.84 -3.27
CA MET A 1 -6.95 12.67 -2.82
C MET A 1 -6.24 11.79 -3.86
N LYS A 2 -5.11 12.24 -4.43
CA LYS A 2 -4.40 11.54 -5.51
C LYS A 2 -3.24 10.75 -4.92
N ILE A 3 -3.12 9.45 -5.22
CA ILE A 3 -1.97 8.64 -4.80
C ILE A 3 -0.79 8.98 -5.71
N GLN A 4 0.27 9.55 -5.14
CA GLN A 4 1.49 9.85 -5.88
C GLN A 4 2.14 8.54 -6.37
N GLY A 5 2.49 8.47 -7.66
CA GLY A 5 3.17 7.31 -8.25
C GLY A 5 2.25 6.20 -8.76
N LEU A 6 0.94 6.26 -8.50
CA LEU A 6 -0.02 5.22 -8.91
C LEU A 6 -0.05 4.97 -10.43
N SER A 7 0.15 6.01 -11.24
CA SER A 7 0.17 5.91 -12.70
C SER A 7 1.38 5.13 -13.24
N LYS A 8 2.40 4.87 -12.42
CA LYS A 8 3.58 4.07 -12.79
C LYS A 8 3.38 2.57 -12.58
N LEU A 9 2.29 2.17 -11.93
CA LEU A 9 1.96 0.77 -11.69
C LEU A 9 1.13 0.22 -12.85
N THR A 10 1.32 -1.06 -13.15
CA THR A 10 0.41 -1.84 -14.01
C THR A 10 -0.93 -2.06 -13.29
N GLU A 11 -1.99 -2.40 -14.04
CA GLU A 11 -3.30 -2.71 -13.44
C GLU A 11 -3.24 -3.90 -12.47
N GLU A 12 -2.38 -4.88 -12.75
CA GLU A 12 -2.14 -6.00 -11.86
C GLU A 12 -1.47 -5.56 -10.55
N GLN A 13 -0.44 -4.71 -10.62
CA GLN A 13 0.21 -4.16 -9.43
C GLN A 13 -0.76 -3.32 -8.60
N LYS A 14 -1.62 -2.52 -9.25
CA LYS A 14 -2.67 -1.75 -8.56
C LYS A 14 -3.63 -2.67 -7.82
N ARG A 15 -4.14 -3.71 -8.50
CA ARG A 15 -5.05 -4.70 -7.93
C ARG A 15 -4.42 -5.41 -6.72
N HIS A 16 -3.17 -5.87 -6.87
CA HIS A 16 -2.42 -6.50 -5.78
C HIS A 16 -2.25 -5.55 -4.59
N MET A 17 -1.79 -4.32 -4.85
CA MET A 17 -1.60 -3.29 -3.82
C MET A 17 -2.88 -3.04 -3.02
N PHE A 18 -4.02 -2.85 -3.70
CA PHE A 18 -5.29 -2.59 -3.02
C PHE A 18 -5.79 -3.80 -2.22
N ASN A 19 -5.56 -5.02 -2.70
CA ASN A 19 -5.91 -6.25 -1.98
C ASN A 19 -5.09 -6.40 -0.69
N VAL A 20 -3.77 -6.25 -0.77
CA VAL A 20 -2.90 -6.30 0.42
C VAL A 20 -3.24 -5.18 1.39
N HIS A 21 -3.46 -3.96 0.88
CA HIS A 21 -3.84 -2.82 1.71
C HIS A 21 -5.13 -3.08 2.49
N LYS A 22 -6.15 -3.63 1.83
CA LYS A 22 -7.44 -3.95 2.46
C LYS A 22 -7.25 -4.90 3.63
N ASN A 23 -6.44 -5.96 3.45
CA ASN A 23 -6.16 -6.93 4.51
C ASN A 23 -5.36 -6.30 5.65
N HIS A 24 -4.31 -5.55 5.32
CA HIS A 24 -3.50 -4.83 6.29
C HIS A 24 -4.36 -3.89 7.17
N VAL A 25 -5.22 -3.07 6.56
CA VAL A 25 -6.10 -2.15 7.30
C VAL A 25 -7.14 -2.92 8.12
N ALA A 26 -7.64 -4.06 7.63
CA ALA A 26 -8.64 -4.86 8.34
C ALA A 26 -8.14 -5.37 9.70
N CYS A 27 -6.84 -5.70 9.81
CA CYS A 27 -6.19 -6.20 11.03
C CYS A 27 -5.97 -5.15 12.13
N ASN A 28 -6.27 -3.87 11.88
CA ASN A 28 -6.04 -2.79 12.84
C ASN A 28 -7.30 -2.36 13.59
N GLY A 29 -7.16 -1.68 14.73
CA GLY A 29 -8.28 -1.05 15.45
C GLY A 29 -8.84 0.17 14.69
N TYR A 30 -10.10 0.53 14.94
CA TYR A 30 -10.85 1.57 14.20
C TYR A 30 -10.10 2.90 14.09
N GLU A 31 -9.55 3.40 15.19
CA GLU A 31 -8.82 4.68 15.24
C GLU A 31 -7.60 4.69 14.30
N ARG A 32 -6.85 3.59 14.26
CA ARG A 32 -5.67 3.47 13.42
C ARG A 32 -6.03 3.44 11.93
N LYS A 33 -7.14 2.78 11.55
CA LYS A 33 -7.59 2.66 10.15
C LYS A 33 -7.77 4.02 9.46
N MET A 34 -8.24 5.04 10.19
CA MET A 34 -8.53 6.36 9.61
C MET A 34 -7.32 7.03 8.97
N ASN A 35 -6.13 6.78 9.53
CA ASN A 35 -4.88 7.39 9.09
C ASN A 35 -4.04 6.46 8.19
N MET A 36 -4.59 5.33 7.74
CA MET A 36 -3.86 4.37 6.92
C MET A 36 -4.05 4.54 5.41
N LYS A 37 -4.72 5.60 4.93
CA LYS A 37 -4.88 5.82 3.48
C LYS A 37 -3.53 5.89 2.78
N ILE A 38 -3.36 5.18 1.65
CA ILE A 38 -2.15 5.27 0.82
C ILE A 38 -2.05 6.68 0.22
N VAL A 39 -0.89 7.32 0.37
CA VAL A 39 -0.62 8.67 -0.17
C VAL A 39 0.43 8.66 -1.28
N LYS A 40 1.34 7.68 -1.25
CA LYS A 40 2.41 7.51 -2.25
C LYS A 40 2.69 6.02 -2.46
N VAL A 41 3.03 5.67 -3.69
CA VAL A 41 3.47 4.32 -4.07
C VAL A 41 4.69 4.40 -4.99
N TRP A 42 5.60 3.44 -4.86
CA TRP A 42 6.73 3.24 -5.77
C TRP A 42 7.09 1.76 -5.83
N ILE A 43 7.89 1.38 -6.83
CA ILE A 43 8.44 0.03 -6.97
C ILE A 43 9.92 0.09 -6.55
N ASP A 44 10.35 -0.86 -5.72
CA ASP A 44 11.77 -0.97 -5.33
C ASP A 44 12.61 -1.72 -6.39
N LYS A 45 13.90 -1.89 -6.10
CA LYS A 45 14.83 -2.61 -6.98
C LYS A 45 14.48 -4.09 -7.18
N ASN A 46 13.66 -4.68 -6.30
CA ASN A 46 13.24 -6.08 -6.32
C ASN A 46 11.83 -6.25 -6.90
N ASN A 47 11.27 -5.22 -7.54
CA ASN A 47 9.90 -5.21 -8.05
C ASN A 47 8.81 -5.35 -6.96
N THR A 48 9.14 -4.98 -5.71
CA THR A 48 8.20 -4.95 -4.59
C THR A 48 7.45 -3.62 -4.57
N ILE A 49 6.15 -3.68 -4.29
CA ILE A 49 5.32 -2.47 -4.18
C ILE A 49 5.55 -1.86 -2.79
N CYS A 50 6.08 -0.65 -2.74
CA CYS A 50 6.24 0.11 -1.52
C CYS A 50 5.14 1.18 -1.43
N VAL A 51 4.50 1.32 -0.27
CA VAL A 51 3.48 2.35 -0.04
C VAL A 51 3.86 3.23 1.14
N ARG A 52 3.52 4.52 1.07
CA ARG A 52 3.50 5.43 2.23
C ARG A 52 2.06 5.75 2.57
N LEU A 53 1.73 5.69 3.86
CA LEU A 53 0.41 5.92 4.40
C LEU A 53 0.29 7.35 4.98
N ALA A 54 -0.94 7.80 5.20
CA ALA A 54 -1.22 9.15 5.70
C ALA A 54 -0.72 9.39 7.14
N ASN A 55 -0.60 8.33 7.94
CA ASN A 55 -0.01 8.35 9.28
C ASN A 55 1.52 8.48 9.29
N GLY A 56 2.17 8.54 8.12
CA GLY A 56 3.63 8.66 7.99
C GLY A 56 4.38 7.34 7.89
N GLU A 57 3.73 6.20 8.20
CA GLU A 57 4.32 4.88 8.04
C GLU A 57 4.46 4.50 6.56
N TRP A 58 5.34 3.55 6.29
CA TRP A 58 5.51 2.98 4.96
C TRP A 58 5.78 1.47 5.06
N TYR A 59 5.38 0.74 4.02
CA TYR A 59 5.39 -0.72 4.02
C TYR A 59 5.72 -1.26 2.63
N HIS A 60 6.34 -2.44 2.59
CA HIS A 60 6.41 -3.32 1.45
C HIS A 60 5.18 -4.20 1.39
N TYR A 61 4.54 -4.29 0.22
CA TYR A 61 3.47 -5.23 -0.08
C TYR A 61 4.04 -6.36 -0.94
N TYR A 62 4.31 -7.48 -0.28
CA TYR A 62 4.96 -8.65 -0.87
C TYR A 62 4.00 -9.41 -1.79
N SER A 63 4.55 -10.18 -2.74
CA SER A 63 3.77 -10.93 -3.74
C SER A 63 2.87 -12.01 -3.13
N ASN A 64 3.23 -12.55 -1.96
CA ASN A 64 2.44 -13.51 -1.20
C ASN A 64 1.23 -12.88 -0.47
N GLY A 65 1.02 -11.58 -0.61
CA GLY A 65 -0.10 -10.88 0.00
C GLY A 65 0.14 -10.36 1.42
N THR A 66 1.35 -10.51 1.96
CA THR A 66 1.73 -9.97 3.28
C THR A 66 2.34 -8.56 3.15
N TRP A 67 2.53 -7.90 4.29
CA TRP A 67 3.18 -6.58 4.37
C TRP A 67 4.25 -6.55 5.47
N GLY A 68 5.23 -5.66 5.33
CA GLY A 68 6.27 -5.43 6.34
C GLY A 68 7.30 -4.40 5.91
#